data_AF-A0A7Y0RC76-F1
#
_entry.id   AF-A0A7Y0RC76-F1
#
_cell.length_a   1.000
_cell.length_b   1.000
_cell.length_c   1.000
_cell.angle_alpha   90.00
_cell.angle_beta   90.00
_cell.angle_gamma   90.00
#
_symmetry.space_group_name_H-M   'P 1'
#
loop_
_entity.id
_entity.type
_entity.pdbx_description
1 polymer ?
#
loop_
_entity_poly.entity_id
_entity_poly.type
_entity_poly.pdbx_seq_one_letter_code
_entity_poly.pdbx_strand_id
1 'polypeptide(L)'
;MLPVLPDRHWCTRASSGGRHLMWILLALALFGTSSDVLAHAVAQGDKGYIQEITGVNLIAFMYLGAKHMVTGYDHLLFLLGVIFFLYRMQHIALYVSLFALGHSTTMLLGVYFNIGINSYIIDAIIGLSVVYKALDNLGAYQRWFGFQPNTRAATLIFGLFHGFGLSSKIIEYDISPDGLVPNLLAFNVGVEIGQIIALAMILIVMGFWRKTDGFFRHAYTANVAMMSAGFLLVGYQLTGYFVA
;
A
#
# COMPACT_ATOMS: atom_id res chain seq x y z
N MET A 1 -21.47 -39.76 -1.55
CA MET A 1 -20.67 -40.29 -0.44
C MET A 1 -19.27 -39.73 -0.58
N LEU A 2 -18.90 -38.78 0.29
CA LEU A 2 -17.56 -38.21 0.37
C LEU A 2 -16.65 -39.19 1.14
N PRO A 3 -15.38 -39.39 0.74
CA PRO A 3 -14.46 -40.25 1.47
C PRO A 3 -13.96 -39.54 2.74
N VAL A 4 -14.05 -40.26 3.86
CA VAL A 4 -13.56 -39.88 5.19
C VAL A 4 -12.04 -39.97 5.23
N LEU A 5 -11.36 -38.92 5.72
CA LEU A 5 -9.91 -38.89 5.93
C LEU A 5 -9.54 -39.73 7.18
N PRO A 6 -8.40 -40.46 7.19
CA PRO A 6 -8.00 -41.26 8.35
C PRO A 6 -7.28 -40.41 9.41
N ASP A 7 -7.56 -40.74 10.67
CA ASP A 7 -7.00 -40.14 11.88
C ASP A 7 -5.47 -40.15 11.89
N ARG A 8 -4.86 -38.95 11.96
CA ARG A 8 -3.43 -38.80 12.23
C ARG A 8 -3.22 -38.38 13.68
N HIS A 9 -2.63 -39.29 14.44
CA HIS A 9 -2.07 -39.04 15.77
C HIS A 9 -1.11 -37.83 15.73
N TRP A 10 -1.45 -36.80 16.51
CA TRP A 10 -0.64 -35.59 16.67
C TRP A 10 0.53 -35.87 17.61
N CYS A 11 1.71 -36.12 17.04
CA CYS A 11 2.97 -36.00 17.76
C CYS A 11 3.32 -34.49 17.86
N THR A 12 3.34 -33.97 19.07
CA THR A 12 3.61 -32.58 19.42
C THR A 12 5.09 -32.22 19.17
N ARG A 13 5.40 -31.70 17.98
CA ARG A 13 6.68 -31.01 17.74
C ARG A 13 6.50 -29.51 17.97
N ALA A 14 6.67 -29.10 19.23
CA ALA A 14 6.90 -27.71 19.59
C ALA A 14 8.20 -27.19 18.97
N SER A 15 8.28 -25.88 18.70
CA SER A 15 9.46 -25.07 18.28
C SER A 15 9.57 -24.52 16.84
N SER A 16 8.47 -24.29 16.11
CA SER A 16 8.50 -23.38 14.94
C SER A 16 8.04 -21.94 15.27
N GLY A 17 7.15 -21.77 16.25
CA GLY A 17 6.55 -20.46 16.58
C GLY A 17 7.57 -19.38 16.97
N GLY A 18 8.58 -19.71 17.77
CA GLY A 18 9.59 -18.74 18.24
C GLY A 18 10.49 -18.19 17.14
N ARG A 19 10.80 -19.00 16.12
CA ARG A 19 11.61 -18.54 14.96
C ARG A 19 10.81 -17.59 14.07
N HIS A 20 9.52 -17.84 13.86
CA HIS A 20 8.66 -16.95 13.07
C HIS A 20 8.41 -15.62 13.80
N LEU A 21 8.19 -15.67 15.12
CA LEU A 21 8.09 -14.46 15.94
C LEU A 21 9.38 -13.64 15.90
N MET A 22 10.54 -14.30 15.95
CA MET A 22 11.84 -13.63 15.83
C MET A 22 12.02 -12.95 14.46
N TRP A 23 11.64 -13.58 13.34
CA TRP A 23 11.72 -12.96 12.01
C TRP A 23 10.71 -11.81 11.82
N ILE A 24 9.51 -11.93 12.39
CA ILE A 24 8.53 -10.84 12.42
C ILE A 24 9.09 -9.67 13.23
N LEU A 25 9.63 -9.93 14.43
CA LEU A 25 10.24 -8.91 15.27
C LEU A 25 11.49 -8.31 14.61
N LEU A 26 12.28 -9.09 13.87
CA LEU A 26 13.44 -8.58 13.12
C LEU A 26 13.00 -7.70 11.94
N ALA A 27 11.97 -8.11 11.20
CA ALA A 27 11.42 -7.30 10.12
C ALA A 27 10.81 -6.01 10.68
N LEU A 28 10.03 -6.07 11.76
CA LEU A 28 9.46 -4.91 12.46
C LEU A 28 10.56 -4.00 13.02
N ALA A 29 11.65 -4.56 13.56
CA ALA A 29 12.80 -3.81 14.03
C ALA A 29 13.56 -3.12 12.88
N LEU A 30 13.74 -3.80 11.74
CA LEU A 30 14.35 -3.21 10.54
C LEU A 30 13.49 -2.10 9.95
N PHE A 31 12.16 -2.25 9.93
CA PHE A 31 11.22 -1.20 9.55
C PHE A 31 11.20 -0.03 10.56
N GLY A 32 11.42 -0.29 11.86
CA GLY A 32 11.44 0.74 12.91
C GLY A 32 12.75 1.52 13.03
N THR A 33 13.84 1.07 12.39
CA THR A 33 15.17 1.72 12.47
C THR A 33 15.46 2.73 11.35
N SER A 34 14.61 2.85 10.33
CA SER A 34 14.74 3.95 9.36
C SER A 34 14.03 5.18 9.90
N SER A 35 14.78 6.26 10.14
CA SER A 35 14.25 7.58 10.52
C SER A 35 13.27 8.17 9.49
N ASP A 36 13.17 7.55 8.31
CA ASP A 36 12.34 7.96 7.18
C ASP A 36 11.27 6.90 6.83
N VAL A 37 10.52 6.40 7.82
CA VAL A 37 9.23 5.73 7.55
C VAL A 37 8.20 6.80 7.20
N LEU A 38 8.41 7.49 6.08
CA LEU A 38 7.43 8.40 5.54
C LEU A 38 6.46 7.58 4.69
N ALA A 39 5.24 7.38 5.20
CA ALA A 39 4.13 7.13 4.30
C ALA A 39 4.06 8.31 3.31
N HIS A 40 3.93 8.02 2.02
CA HIS A 40 3.70 8.99 0.94
C HIS A 40 4.66 10.16 0.71
N ALA A 41 5.72 10.40 1.49
CA ALA A 41 6.60 11.51 1.17
C ALA A 41 7.45 11.19 -0.08
N VAL A 42 7.31 12.03 -1.10
CA VAL A 42 8.41 12.34 -2.01
C VAL A 42 9.63 12.64 -1.11
N ALA A 43 10.71 11.87 -1.27
CA ALA A 43 11.84 11.88 -0.33
C ALA A 43 12.25 13.32 -0.03
N GLN A 44 12.60 13.65 1.23
CA GLN A 44 12.93 15.04 1.61
C GLN A 44 13.95 15.71 0.67
N GLY A 45 14.85 14.93 0.04
CA GLY A 45 15.80 15.40 -0.97
C GLY A 45 15.19 15.85 -2.31
N ASP A 46 14.01 15.38 -2.68
CA ASP A 46 13.29 15.78 -3.91
C ASP A 46 12.44 17.05 -3.70
N LYS A 47 12.16 17.44 -2.44
CA LYS A 47 11.33 18.62 -2.12
C LYS A 47 11.96 19.92 -2.65
N GLY A 48 13.28 20.10 -2.46
CA GLY A 48 13.99 21.28 -2.98
C GLY A 48 13.98 21.34 -4.50
N TYR A 49 14.15 20.19 -5.17
CA TYR A 49 14.07 20.09 -6.63
C TYR A 49 12.70 20.52 -7.16
N ILE A 50 11.61 20.12 -6.50
CA ILE A 50 10.24 20.46 -6.93
C ILE A 50 9.91 21.94 -6.73
N GLN A 51 10.42 22.55 -5.64
CA GLN A 51 10.19 23.96 -5.35
C GLN A 51 10.92 24.90 -6.31
N GLU A 52 12.03 24.45 -6.89
CA GLU A 52 12.81 25.22 -7.88
C GLU A 52 12.29 25.05 -9.32
N ILE A 53 11.43 24.07 -9.59
CA ILE A 53 10.89 23.83 -10.92
C ILE A 53 9.71 24.78 -11.22
N THR A 54 9.89 25.62 -12.24
CA THR A 54 8.82 26.42 -12.85
C THR A 54 8.52 25.93 -14.27
N GLY A 55 7.26 26.02 -14.69
CA GLY A 55 6.82 25.65 -16.04
C GLY A 55 6.62 24.15 -16.24
N VAL A 56 6.39 23.76 -17.50
CA VAL A 56 6.02 22.38 -17.86
C VAL A 56 7.26 21.47 -17.93
N ASN A 57 7.33 20.49 -17.01
CA ASN A 57 8.45 19.58 -16.80
C ASN A 57 7.97 18.13 -16.72
N LEU A 58 7.44 17.62 -17.83
CA LEU A 58 6.73 16.33 -17.88
C LEU A 58 7.61 15.14 -17.46
N ILE A 59 8.86 15.06 -17.93
CA ILE A 59 9.74 13.91 -17.64
C ILE A 59 10.09 13.85 -16.16
N ALA A 60 10.38 15.01 -15.55
CA ALA A 60 10.73 15.10 -14.14
C ALA A 60 9.57 14.64 -13.26
N PHE A 61 8.35 15.14 -13.51
CA PHE A 61 7.17 14.75 -12.76
C PHE A 61 6.76 13.29 -13.00
N MET A 62 6.91 12.79 -14.22
CA MET A 62 6.69 11.37 -14.53
C MET A 62 7.65 10.46 -13.76
N TYR A 63 8.94 10.81 -13.73
CA TYR A 63 9.92 10.08 -12.91
C TYR A 63 9.55 10.16 -11.43
N LEU A 64 9.15 11.33 -10.94
CA LEU A 64 8.77 11.53 -9.55
C LEU A 64 7.55 10.69 -9.17
N GLY A 65 6.54 10.61 -10.04
CA GLY A 65 5.37 9.75 -9.84
C GLY A 65 5.73 8.27 -9.81
N ALA A 66 6.60 7.82 -10.72
CA ALA A 66 7.08 6.44 -10.74
C ALA A 66 7.88 6.11 -9.47
N LYS A 67 8.77 7.03 -9.05
CA LYS A 67 9.55 6.90 -7.82
C LYS A 67 8.62 6.82 -6.61
N HIS A 68 7.67 7.74 -6.47
CA HIS A 68 6.67 7.76 -5.39
C HIS A 68 5.95 6.41 -5.27
N MET A 69 5.47 5.86 -6.39
CA MET A 69 4.76 4.58 -6.39
C MET A 69 5.65 3.39 -5.99
N VAL A 70 6.92 3.38 -6.42
CA VAL A 70 7.85 2.28 -6.12
C VAL A 70 8.45 2.39 -4.72
N THR A 71 8.59 3.60 -4.16
CA THR A 71 9.13 3.80 -2.80
C THR A 71 8.05 3.87 -1.72
N GLY A 72 6.78 4.04 -2.09
CA GLY A 72 5.65 4.06 -1.17
C GLY A 72 5.36 2.68 -0.57
N TYR A 73 5.76 2.45 0.69
CA TYR A 73 5.58 1.16 1.36
C TYR A 73 4.11 0.75 1.48
N ASP A 74 3.22 1.70 1.75
CA ASP A 74 1.76 1.55 1.75
C ASP A 74 1.22 0.96 0.44
N HIS A 75 1.58 1.53 -0.71
CA HIS A 75 1.15 1.07 -2.02
C HIS A 75 1.66 -0.34 -2.31
N LEU A 76 2.94 -0.62 -2.00
CA LEU A 76 3.53 -1.94 -2.17
C LEU A 76 2.87 -2.98 -1.26
N LEU A 77 2.61 -2.64 0.01
CA LEU A 77 1.93 -3.51 0.96
C LEU A 77 0.48 -3.77 0.53
N PHE A 78 -0.23 -2.74 0.06
CA PHE A 78 -1.58 -2.88 -0.47
C PHE A 78 -1.59 -3.78 -1.72
N LEU A 79 -0.69 -3.53 -2.68
CA LEU A 79 -0.57 -4.32 -3.91
C LEU A 79 -0.20 -5.78 -3.61
N LEU A 80 0.72 -6.00 -2.68
CA LEU A 80 1.06 -7.33 -2.17
C LEU A 80 -0.17 -8.02 -1.57
N GLY A 81 -0.93 -7.30 -0.75
CA GLY A 81 -2.19 -7.77 -0.17
C GLY A 81 -3.22 -8.16 -1.24
N VAL A 82 -3.39 -7.35 -2.29
CA VAL A 82 -4.25 -7.69 -3.43
C VAL A 82 -3.77 -8.95 -4.14
N ILE A 83 -2.47 -9.09 -4.40
CA ILE A 83 -1.94 -10.22 -5.18
C ILE A 83 -2.01 -11.55 -4.41
N PHE A 84 -1.97 -11.54 -3.07
CA PHE A 84 -1.86 -12.76 -2.25
C PHE A 84 -2.81 -13.89 -2.65
N PHE A 85 -4.11 -13.59 -2.77
CA PHE A 85 -5.16 -14.58 -3.07
C PHE A 85 -5.77 -14.45 -4.46
N LEU A 86 -5.38 -13.44 -5.24
CA LEU A 86 -5.85 -13.28 -6.61
C LEU A 86 -4.94 -14.07 -7.56
N TYR A 87 -5.49 -15.15 -8.12
CA TYR A 87 -4.80 -16.01 -9.10
C TYR A 87 -5.10 -15.62 -10.55
N ARG A 88 -6.19 -14.89 -10.80
CA ARG A 88 -6.61 -14.49 -12.15
C ARG A 88 -6.16 -13.07 -12.44
N MET A 89 -5.30 -12.92 -13.44
CA MET A 89 -4.75 -11.63 -13.89
C MET A 89 -5.82 -10.58 -14.19
N GLN A 90 -6.97 -10.99 -14.74
CA GLN A 90 -8.10 -10.09 -15.01
C GLN A 90 -8.64 -9.40 -13.75
N HIS A 91 -8.69 -10.11 -12.62
CA HIS A 91 -9.14 -9.53 -11.37
C HIS A 91 -8.08 -8.58 -10.81
N ILE A 92 -6.80 -8.96 -10.86
CA ILE A 92 -5.70 -8.10 -10.43
C ILE A 92 -5.72 -6.78 -11.21
N ALA A 93 -5.80 -6.85 -12.54
CA ALA A 93 -5.92 -5.68 -13.39
C ALA A 93 -7.12 -4.79 -13.01
N LEU A 94 -8.29 -5.38 -12.77
CA LEU A 94 -9.48 -4.64 -12.33
C LEU A 94 -9.25 -3.90 -11.01
N TYR A 95 -8.67 -4.55 -9.99
CA TYR A 95 -8.40 -3.90 -8.69
C TYR A 95 -7.37 -2.78 -8.82
N VAL A 96 -6.30 -3.02 -9.57
CA VAL A 96 -5.24 -2.05 -9.88
C VAL A 96 -5.83 -0.84 -10.61
N SER A 97 -6.71 -1.05 -11.59
CA SER A 97 -7.41 0.03 -12.31
C SER A 97 -8.39 0.80 -11.42
N LEU A 98 -9.15 0.13 -10.56
CA LEU A 98 -10.06 0.81 -9.62
C LEU A 98 -9.30 1.69 -8.62
N PHE A 99 -8.17 1.19 -8.11
CA PHE A 99 -7.30 1.95 -7.24
C PHE A 99 -6.73 3.17 -7.96
N ALA A 100 -6.15 2.97 -9.15
CA ALA A 100 -5.60 4.06 -9.97
C ALA A 100 -6.64 5.12 -10.31
N LEU A 101 -7.87 4.69 -10.66
CA LEU A 101 -8.97 5.61 -10.95
C LEU A 101 -9.32 6.48 -9.73
N GLY A 102 -9.48 5.88 -8.54
CA GLY A 102 -9.75 6.63 -7.31
C GLY A 102 -8.61 7.58 -6.93
N HIS A 103 -7.37 7.08 -7.02
CA HIS A 103 -6.15 7.82 -6.73
C HIS A 103 -6.02 9.05 -7.62
N SER A 104 -6.00 8.87 -8.94
CA SER A 104 -5.85 9.97 -9.90
C SER A 104 -6.98 11.00 -9.79
N THR A 105 -8.21 10.56 -9.50
CA THR A 105 -9.36 11.46 -9.36
C THR A 105 -9.18 12.42 -8.18
N THR A 106 -8.91 11.89 -6.99
CA THR A 106 -8.79 12.72 -5.78
C THR A 106 -7.49 13.52 -5.74
N MET A 107 -6.41 12.98 -6.30
CA MET A 107 -5.15 13.71 -6.44
C MET A 107 -5.33 14.97 -7.29
N LEU A 108 -5.91 14.83 -8.49
CA LEU A 108 -6.13 15.96 -9.39
C LEU A 108 -7.13 16.97 -8.82
N LEU A 109 -8.27 16.49 -8.33
CA LEU A 109 -9.31 17.37 -7.79
C LEU A 109 -8.86 18.07 -6.50
N GLY A 110 -8.16 17.36 -5.62
CA GLY A 110 -7.64 17.90 -4.37
C GLY A 110 -6.68 19.05 -4.63
N VAL A 111 -5.70 18.86 -5.52
CA VAL A 111 -4.76 19.94 -5.88
C VAL A 111 -5.46 21.07 -6.63
N TYR A 112 -6.30 20.76 -7.64
CA TYR A 112 -6.96 21.76 -8.47
C TYR A 112 -7.90 22.69 -7.69
N PHE A 113 -8.66 22.12 -6.74
CA PHE A 113 -9.57 22.89 -5.89
C PHE A 113 -8.94 23.35 -4.57
N ASN A 114 -7.66 23.08 -4.36
CA ASN A 114 -6.94 23.38 -3.12
C ASN A 114 -7.66 22.83 -1.86
N ILE A 115 -8.12 21.58 -1.95
CA ILE A 115 -8.76 20.86 -0.86
C ILE A 115 -7.71 19.91 -0.26
N GLY A 116 -7.26 20.24 0.96
CA GLY A 116 -6.31 19.43 1.72
C GLY A 116 -6.87 19.07 3.10
N ILE A 117 -6.35 17.99 3.66
CA ILE A 117 -6.53 17.63 5.08
C ILE A 117 -5.15 17.49 5.72
N ASN A 118 -5.11 17.46 7.06
CA ASN A 118 -3.88 17.16 7.77
C ASN A 118 -3.28 15.82 7.27
N SER A 119 -2.03 15.89 6.81
CA SER A 119 -1.37 14.76 6.18
C SER A 119 -1.12 13.57 7.12
N TYR A 120 -0.95 13.79 8.42
CA TYR A 120 -0.87 12.69 9.39
C TYR A 120 -2.18 11.91 9.51
N ILE A 121 -3.32 12.60 9.49
CA ILE A 121 -4.63 11.95 9.62
C ILE A 121 -4.93 11.07 8.40
N ILE A 122 -4.69 11.59 7.20
CA ILE A 122 -4.95 10.84 5.96
C ILE A 122 -3.97 9.67 5.80
N ASP A 123 -2.70 9.84 6.17
CA ASP A 123 -1.72 8.76 6.15
C ASP A 123 -2.06 7.65 7.17
N ALA A 124 -2.65 8.01 8.32
CA ALA A 124 -3.21 7.03 9.25
C ALA A 124 -4.38 6.25 8.64
N ILE A 125 -5.30 6.92 7.92
CA ILE A 125 -6.40 6.24 7.21
C ILE A 125 -5.86 5.31 6.12
N ILE A 126 -4.81 5.72 5.42
CA ILE A 126 -4.10 4.89 4.44
C ILE A 126 -3.50 3.67 5.12
N GLY A 127 -2.83 3.80 6.28
CA GLY A 127 -2.35 2.66 7.05
C GLY A 127 -3.45 1.67 7.46
N LEU A 128 -4.64 2.18 7.83
CA LEU A 128 -5.81 1.35 8.12
C LEU A 128 -6.31 0.58 6.88
N SER A 129 -6.11 1.08 5.66
CA SER A 129 -6.46 0.33 4.45
C SER A 129 -5.62 -0.94 4.27
N VAL A 130 -4.35 -0.91 4.68
CA VAL A 130 -3.45 -2.08 4.69
C VAL A 130 -3.93 -3.11 5.71
N VAL A 131 -4.31 -2.65 6.91
CA VAL A 131 -4.93 -3.48 7.95
C VAL A 131 -6.21 -4.12 7.42
N TYR A 132 -7.09 -3.32 6.80
CA TYR A 132 -8.33 -3.81 6.21
C TYR A 132 -8.05 -4.92 5.21
N LYS A 133 -7.06 -4.72 4.31
CA LYS A 133 -6.76 -5.68 3.26
C LYS A 133 -6.16 -6.98 3.81
N ALA A 134 -5.36 -6.89 4.88
CA ALA A 134 -4.86 -8.07 5.58
C ALA A 134 -6.01 -8.89 6.22
N LEU A 135 -6.96 -8.22 6.87
CA LEU A 135 -8.13 -8.85 7.46
C LEU A 135 -9.04 -9.49 6.41
N ASP A 136 -9.24 -8.81 5.28
CA ASP A 136 -9.97 -9.32 4.11
C ASP A 136 -9.35 -10.63 3.60
N ASN A 137 -8.03 -10.65 3.42
CA ASN A 137 -7.28 -11.83 2.99
C ASN A 137 -7.34 -13.00 3.99
N LEU A 138 -7.47 -12.71 5.28
CA LEU A 138 -7.61 -13.72 6.34
C LEU A 138 -9.06 -14.22 6.50
N GLY A 139 -10.02 -13.68 5.74
CA GLY A 139 -11.44 -14.01 5.87
C GLY A 139 -12.06 -13.56 7.19
N ALA A 140 -11.47 -12.56 7.85
CA ALA A 140 -11.88 -12.10 9.17
C ALA A 140 -13.31 -11.56 9.17
N TYR A 141 -13.70 -10.77 8.15
CA TYR A 141 -15.03 -10.15 8.09
C TYR A 141 -16.16 -11.17 8.05
N GLN A 142 -16.06 -12.19 7.18
CA GLN A 142 -17.04 -13.26 7.13
C GLN A 142 -17.11 -14.05 8.46
N ARG A 143 -15.98 -14.25 9.14
CA ARG A 143 -15.93 -15.01 10.40
C ARG A 143 -16.45 -14.22 11.60
N TRP A 144 -16.20 -12.91 11.65
CA TRP A 144 -16.58 -12.06 12.78
C TRP A 144 -18.00 -11.50 12.64
N PHE A 145 -18.41 -11.14 11.43
CA PHE A 145 -19.66 -10.41 11.17
C PHE A 145 -20.64 -11.16 10.28
N GLY A 146 -20.26 -12.33 9.73
CA GLY A 146 -21.12 -13.10 8.82
C GLY A 146 -21.31 -12.46 7.43
N PHE A 147 -20.60 -11.37 7.13
CA PHE A 147 -20.72 -10.60 5.90
C PHE A 147 -19.34 -10.25 5.34
N GLN A 148 -19.19 -10.32 4.02
CA GLN A 148 -17.99 -9.88 3.30
C GLN A 148 -18.25 -8.53 2.61
N PRO A 149 -17.52 -7.46 2.96
CA PRO A 149 -17.66 -6.18 2.28
C PRO A 149 -17.27 -6.27 0.80
N ASN A 150 -17.84 -5.38 -0.02
CA ASN A 150 -17.50 -5.34 -1.45
C ASN A 150 -16.06 -4.85 -1.65
N THR A 151 -15.17 -5.79 -1.96
CA THR A 151 -13.74 -5.55 -2.15
C THR A 151 -13.43 -4.57 -3.27
N ARG A 152 -14.27 -4.50 -4.33
CA ARG A 152 -14.08 -3.56 -5.45
C ARG A 152 -14.35 -2.14 -4.99
N ALA A 153 -15.46 -1.93 -4.28
CA ALA A 153 -15.80 -0.64 -3.70
C ALA A 153 -14.75 -0.20 -2.68
N ALA A 154 -14.31 -1.10 -1.80
CA ALA A 154 -13.24 -0.82 -0.84
C ALA A 154 -11.94 -0.38 -1.54
N THR A 155 -11.54 -1.06 -2.61
CA THR A 155 -10.32 -0.72 -3.38
C THR A 155 -10.41 0.66 -4.03
N LEU A 156 -11.57 1.01 -4.60
CA LEU A 156 -11.81 2.35 -5.13
C LEU A 156 -11.72 3.40 -4.02
N ILE A 157 -12.37 3.17 -2.88
CA ILE A 157 -12.35 4.07 -1.71
C ILE A 157 -10.93 4.27 -1.17
N PHE A 158 -10.14 3.20 -1.10
CA PHE A 158 -8.73 3.32 -0.71
C PHE A 158 -7.92 4.12 -1.72
N GLY A 159 -8.17 3.92 -3.01
CA GLY A 159 -7.61 4.77 -4.06
C GLY A 159 -7.92 6.25 -3.80
N LEU A 160 -9.18 6.59 -3.50
CA LEU A 160 -9.60 7.96 -3.16
C LEU A 160 -8.81 8.53 -1.97
N PHE A 161 -8.65 7.77 -0.88
CA PHE A 161 -7.87 8.24 0.27
C PHE A 161 -6.38 8.41 -0.05
N HIS A 162 -5.79 7.50 -0.84
CA HIS A 162 -4.38 7.60 -1.24
C HIS A 162 -4.12 8.81 -2.14
N GLY A 163 -4.99 9.07 -3.11
CA GLY A 163 -4.87 10.23 -3.99
C GLY A 163 -5.02 11.53 -3.22
N PHE A 164 -5.94 11.58 -2.26
CA PHE A 164 -6.14 12.72 -1.38
C PHE A 164 -4.98 12.96 -0.40
N GLY A 165 -4.33 11.90 0.07
CA GLY A 165 -3.10 12.02 0.87
C GLY A 165 -1.99 12.70 0.10
N LEU A 166 -1.76 12.26 -1.15
CA LEU A 166 -0.79 12.88 -2.04
C LEU A 166 -1.15 14.34 -2.40
N SER A 167 -2.43 14.65 -2.67
CA SER A 167 -2.83 16.04 -2.96
C SER A 167 -2.55 16.96 -1.78
N SER A 168 -2.83 16.51 -0.56
CA SER A 168 -2.58 17.29 0.65
C SER A 168 -1.09 17.60 0.81
N LYS A 169 -0.20 16.63 0.56
CA LYS A 169 1.26 16.85 0.56
C LYS A 169 1.71 17.79 -0.54
N ILE A 170 1.16 17.67 -1.75
CA ILE A 170 1.50 18.56 -2.87
C ILE A 170 1.13 20.02 -2.55
N ILE A 171 -0.02 20.23 -1.92
CA ILE A 171 -0.45 21.56 -1.44
C ILE A 171 0.53 22.07 -0.36
N GLU A 172 0.93 21.22 0.61
CA GLU A 172 1.92 21.56 1.64
C GLU A 172 3.32 21.89 1.07
N TYR A 173 3.65 21.40 -0.13
CA TYR A 173 4.95 21.64 -0.78
C TYR A 173 5.04 22.99 -1.50
N ASP A 174 3.93 23.71 -1.65
CA ASP A 174 3.85 25.04 -2.27
C ASP A 174 4.49 25.08 -3.66
N ILE A 175 4.12 24.10 -4.50
CA ILE A 175 4.65 23.96 -5.86
C ILE A 175 4.17 25.14 -6.73
N SER A 176 5.06 25.63 -7.60
CA SER A 176 4.72 26.65 -8.59
C SER A 176 3.42 26.33 -9.35
N PRO A 177 2.44 27.28 -9.41
CA PRO A 177 1.24 27.13 -10.23
C PRO A 177 1.54 27.03 -11.73
N ASP A 178 2.67 27.58 -12.18
CA ASP A 178 3.09 27.55 -13.58
C ASP A 178 3.47 26.12 -14.02
N GLY A 179 2.72 25.58 -14.98
CA GLY A 179 2.87 24.21 -15.46
C GLY A 179 2.25 23.12 -14.57
N LEU A 180 1.55 23.49 -13.49
CA LEU A 180 1.05 22.56 -12.47
C LEU A 180 0.20 21.43 -13.06
N VAL A 181 -0.86 21.74 -13.81
CA VAL A 181 -1.78 20.71 -14.34
C VAL A 181 -1.08 19.72 -15.28
N PRO A 182 -0.31 20.15 -16.31
CA PRO A 182 0.49 19.23 -17.13
C PRO A 182 1.46 18.37 -16.31
N ASN A 183 2.09 18.94 -15.29
CA ASN A 183 3.04 18.25 -14.42
C ASN A 183 2.33 17.19 -13.55
N LEU A 184 1.16 17.48 -13.00
CA LEU A 184 0.35 16.52 -12.24
C LEU A 184 -0.17 15.37 -13.12
N LEU A 185 -0.55 15.66 -14.37
CA LEU A 185 -0.92 14.61 -15.33
C LEU A 185 0.27 13.71 -15.64
N ALA A 186 1.46 14.28 -15.87
CA ALA A 186 2.68 13.52 -16.07
C ALA A 186 3.05 12.69 -14.85
N PHE A 187 2.87 13.24 -13.64
CA PHE A 187 3.03 12.52 -12.39
C PHE A 187 2.12 11.30 -12.31
N ASN A 188 0.83 11.43 -12.62
CA ASN A 188 -0.10 10.29 -12.61
C ASN A 188 0.29 9.20 -13.63
N VAL A 189 0.76 9.58 -14.82
CA VAL A 189 1.33 8.63 -15.79
C VAL A 189 2.54 7.91 -15.18
N GLY A 190 3.40 8.65 -14.46
CA GLY A 190 4.50 8.10 -13.68
C GLY A 190 4.04 7.06 -12.66
N VAL A 191 3.02 7.38 -11.86
CA VAL A 191 2.43 6.48 -10.86
C VAL A 191 1.92 5.20 -11.52
N GLU A 192 1.21 5.29 -12.64
CA GLU A 192 0.74 4.12 -13.38
C GLU A 192 1.89 3.24 -13.88
N ILE A 193 2.96 3.84 -14.41
CA ILE A 193 4.17 3.12 -14.83
C ILE A 193 4.81 2.42 -13.63
N GLY A 194 5.00 3.13 -12.52
CA GLY A 194 5.55 2.58 -11.28
C GLY A 194 4.70 1.42 -10.75
N GLN A 195 3.38 1.53 -10.84
CA GLN A 195 2.44 0.50 -10.42
C GLN A 195 2.55 -0.76 -11.28
N ILE A 196 2.69 -0.63 -12.59
CA ILE A 196 2.89 -1.77 -13.50
C ILE A 196 4.22 -2.47 -13.20
N ILE A 197 5.29 -1.71 -12.95
CA ILE A 197 6.61 -2.25 -12.60
C ILE A 197 6.53 -3.00 -11.27
N ALA A 198 5.97 -2.38 -10.23
CA ALA A 198 5.80 -3.00 -8.92
C ALA A 198 4.95 -4.27 -9.01
N LEU A 199 3.84 -4.22 -9.76
CA LEU A 199 2.97 -5.38 -10.00
C LEU A 199 3.73 -6.53 -10.66
N ALA A 200 4.49 -6.26 -11.72
CA ALA A 200 5.28 -7.26 -12.42
C ALA A 200 6.30 -7.92 -11.48
N MET A 201 7.03 -7.10 -10.71
CA MET A 201 8.02 -7.58 -9.74
C MET A 201 7.39 -8.47 -8.65
N ILE A 202 6.29 -8.02 -8.04
CA ILE A 202 5.60 -8.79 -7.00
C ILE A 202 5.03 -10.09 -7.58
N LEU A 203 4.45 -10.06 -8.79
CA LEU A 203 3.93 -11.27 -9.44
C LEU A 203 5.02 -12.30 -9.74
N ILE A 204 6.21 -11.87 -10.16
CA ILE A 204 7.35 -12.76 -10.40
C ILE A 204 7.75 -13.45 -9.09
N VAL A 205 7.98 -12.67 -8.03
CA VAL A 205 8.37 -13.19 -6.71
C VAL A 205 7.30 -14.14 -6.15
N MET A 206 6.04 -13.71 -6.17
CA MET A 206 4.90 -14.53 -5.73
C MET A 206 4.74 -15.80 -6.57
N GLY A 207 5.01 -15.73 -7.88
CA GLY A 207 4.94 -16.86 -8.79
C GLY A 207 5.95 -17.95 -8.45
N PHE A 208 7.16 -17.59 -8.05
CA PHE A 208 8.14 -18.55 -7.52
C PHE A 208 7.74 -19.08 -6.14
N TRP A 209 7.30 -18.20 -5.25
CA TRP A 209 6.97 -18.56 -3.88
C TRP A 209 5.76 -19.50 -3.77
N ARG A 210 4.75 -19.32 -4.64
CA ARG A 210 3.57 -20.20 -4.73
C ARG A 210 3.89 -21.65 -5.07
N LYS A 211 5.07 -21.93 -5.64
CA LYS A 211 5.51 -23.31 -5.96
C LYS A 211 6.07 -24.07 -4.75
N THR A 212 6.16 -23.43 -3.58
CA THR A 212 6.68 -24.07 -2.36
C THR A 212 5.56 -24.71 -1.53
N ASP A 213 5.82 -25.89 -0.96
CA ASP A 213 4.83 -26.67 -0.17
C ASP A 213 4.34 -25.94 1.09
N GLY A 214 5.08 -24.91 1.53
CA GLY A 214 4.73 -24.10 2.69
C GLY A 214 3.85 -22.88 2.40
N PHE A 215 3.45 -22.62 1.16
CA PHE A 215 2.81 -21.35 0.74
C PHE A 215 1.67 -20.92 1.68
N PHE A 216 0.74 -21.81 2.04
CA PHE A 216 -0.39 -21.46 2.90
C PHE A 216 0.01 -21.03 4.32
N ARG A 217 1.02 -21.67 4.94
CA ARG A 217 1.52 -21.25 6.26
C ARG A 217 2.23 -19.91 6.20
N HIS A 218 3.00 -19.68 5.14
CA HIS A 218 3.69 -18.41 4.98
C HIS A 218 2.74 -17.28 4.57
N ALA A 219 1.66 -17.58 3.83
CA ALA A 219 0.64 -16.61 3.45
C ALA A 219 -0.13 -16.06 4.65
N TYR A 220 -0.48 -16.93 5.61
CA TYR A 220 -1.06 -16.48 6.88
C TYR A 220 -0.10 -15.55 7.62
N THR A 221 1.15 -15.99 7.79
CA THR A 221 2.20 -15.23 8.50
C THR A 221 2.45 -13.86 7.85
N ALA A 222 2.48 -13.82 6.52
CA ALA A 222 2.68 -12.59 5.76
C ALA A 222 1.50 -11.61 5.89
N ASN A 223 0.24 -12.10 5.91
CA ASN A 223 -0.91 -11.22 6.16
C ASN A 223 -0.90 -10.68 7.60
N VAL A 224 -0.47 -11.48 8.59
CA VAL A 224 -0.28 -10.98 9.97
C VAL A 224 0.83 -9.93 10.04
N ALA A 225 1.95 -10.14 9.34
CA ALA A 225 3.02 -9.16 9.26
C ALA A 225 2.56 -7.86 8.58
N MET A 226 1.83 -7.97 7.46
CA MET A 226 1.25 -6.84 6.73
C MET A 226 0.26 -6.06 7.61
N MET A 227 -0.59 -6.76 8.36
CA MET A 227 -1.51 -6.15 9.33
C MET A 227 -0.75 -5.40 10.43
N SER A 228 0.32 -6.01 10.96
CA SER A 228 1.15 -5.40 12.00
C SER A 228 1.86 -4.15 11.49
N ALA A 229 2.40 -4.18 10.27
CA ALA A 229 2.98 -3.03 9.59
C ALA A 229 1.94 -1.92 9.39
N GLY A 230 0.72 -2.26 8.98
CA GLY A 230 -0.39 -1.30 8.88
C GLY A 230 -0.70 -0.60 10.21
N PHE A 231 -0.81 -1.35 11.31
CA PHE A 231 -1.01 -0.74 12.64
C PHE A 231 0.17 0.11 13.10
N LEU A 232 1.41 -0.29 12.80
CA LEU A 232 2.59 0.53 13.09
C LEU A 232 2.57 1.85 12.33
N LEU A 233 2.22 1.83 11.04
CA LEU A 233 2.07 3.05 10.23
C LEU A 233 1.01 3.98 10.84
N VAL A 234 -0.14 3.44 11.23
CA VAL A 234 -1.20 4.20 11.91
C VAL A 234 -0.68 4.84 13.20
N GLY A 235 -0.01 4.05 14.05
CA GLY A 235 0.54 4.53 15.31
C GLY A 235 1.59 5.62 15.12
N TYR A 236 2.48 5.46 14.14
CA TYR A 236 3.49 6.44 13.78
C TYR A 236 2.86 7.78 13.35
N GLN A 237 1.87 7.72 12.46
CA GLN A 237 1.20 8.92 11.95
C GLN A 237 0.37 9.63 13.01
N LEU A 238 -0.38 8.90 13.83
CA LEU A 238 -1.13 9.50 14.94
C LEU A 238 -0.21 10.11 16.00
N THR A 239 0.92 9.47 16.29
CA THR A 239 1.92 10.06 17.20
C THR A 239 2.49 11.34 16.61
N GLY A 240 2.83 11.34 15.32
CA GLY A 240 3.25 12.54 14.60
C GLY A 240 2.22 13.66 14.70
N TYR A 241 0.93 13.36 14.53
CA TYR A 241 -0.15 14.34 14.66
C TYR A 241 -0.22 15.02 16.04
N PHE A 242 0.03 14.29 17.13
CA PHE A 242 -0.04 14.85 18.49
C PHE A 242 1.24 15.56 18.95
N VAL A 243 2.37 15.32 18.27
CA VAL A 243 3.68 15.85 18.66
C VAL A 243 4.16 16.99 17.73
N ALA A 244 3.60 17.09 16.53
CA ALA A 244 3.93 18.12 15.53
C ALA A 244 3.37 19.52 15.85
#